data_AF-A0AAD8VTN8-F1
#
_entry.id   AF-A0AAD8VTN8-F1
#
_cell.length_a   1.000
_cell.length_b   1.000
_cell.length_c   1.000
_cell.angle_alpha   90.00
_cell.angle_beta   90.00
_cell.angle_gamma   90.00
#
_symmetry.space_group_name_H-M   'P 1'
#
loop_
_entity.id
_entity.type
_entity.pdbx_description
1 polymer ?
#
loop_
_entity_poly.entity_id
_entity_poly.type
_entity_poly.pdbx_seq_one_letter_code
_entity_poly.pdbx_strand_id
1 'polypeptide(L)'
;MADMQGERAVGDVLPFVSPVFDLLLEAWRQVRVELLVPLLNAAVALCVVMSVILLAEKVFLGVISAAVNVLRRRSGRPYKCDPIVQDDETGSAAFPMVLVQIPMYNEKEVYHLSIGAACRLTWPADRLTVQILDDSTDDEIKELVRSECDRWAKDGVNIRYETRKDRAGYKAGNLKEGMRHGYVQGCEFVAMFDADFQPAPDFLVRTVPLLVRNPRLALVQARWEFGESCDKVTLYSVFFFSKWT
;
A
#
# COMPACT_ATOMS: atom_id res chain seq x y z
N MET A 1 -10.74 60.26 -75.28
CA MET A 1 -11.23 61.26 -74.31
C MET A 1 -12.03 60.55 -73.21
N ALA A 2 -11.43 59.56 -72.54
CA ALA A 2 -12.08 58.78 -71.47
C ALA A 2 -11.04 57.97 -70.64
N ASP A 3 -9.88 58.56 -70.33
CA ASP A 3 -8.85 57.85 -69.55
C ASP A 3 -8.07 58.78 -68.59
N MET A 4 -8.78 59.71 -67.95
CA MET A 4 -8.15 60.70 -67.06
C MET A 4 -8.96 60.98 -65.79
N GLN A 5 -9.80 60.03 -65.37
CA GLN A 5 -10.61 60.13 -64.13
C GLN A 5 -10.37 58.97 -63.13
N GLY A 6 -9.66 57.91 -63.51
CA GLY A 6 -9.42 56.75 -62.63
C GLY A 6 -8.23 56.89 -61.67
N GLU A 7 -7.18 57.63 -62.03
CA GLU A 7 -5.95 57.71 -61.21
C GLU A 7 -6.02 58.71 -60.05
N ARG A 8 -6.95 59.69 -60.06
CA ARG A 8 -7.08 60.64 -58.94
C ARG A 8 -7.78 60.05 -57.72
N ALA A 9 -8.68 59.08 -57.91
CA ALA A 9 -9.44 58.51 -56.80
C ALA A 9 -8.63 57.54 -55.92
N VAL A 10 -7.51 57.01 -56.41
CA VAL A 10 -6.67 56.05 -55.67
C VAL A 10 -5.62 56.78 -54.81
N GLY A 11 -5.16 57.97 -55.25
CA GLY A 11 -4.21 58.80 -54.50
C GLY A 11 -4.78 59.48 -53.26
N ASP A 12 -6.09 59.76 -53.23
CA ASP A 12 -6.74 60.50 -52.14
C ASP A 12 -7.22 59.63 -50.96
N VAL A 13 -7.25 58.30 -51.11
CA VAL A 13 -7.65 57.37 -50.04
C VAL A 13 -6.46 56.95 -49.17
N LEU A 14 -5.27 56.85 -49.75
CA LEU A 14 -4.02 56.48 -49.05
C LEU A 14 -3.54 57.44 -47.94
N PRO A 15 -3.70 58.78 -48.01
CA PRO A 15 -3.24 59.68 -46.94
C PRO A 15 -4.11 59.65 -45.68
N PHE A 16 -5.33 59.10 -45.74
CA PHE A 16 -6.23 59.03 -44.59
C PHE A 16 -6.09 57.74 -43.77
N VAL A 17 -5.67 56.63 -44.39
CA VAL A 17 -5.53 55.33 -43.69
C VAL A 17 -4.24 55.25 -42.87
N SER A 18 -3.15 55.89 -43.32
CA SER A 18 -1.86 55.92 -42.60
C SER A 18 -1.95 56.48 -41.17
N PRO A 19 -2.50 57.68 -40.92
CA PRO A 19 -2.49 58.27 -39.57
C PRO A 19 -3.36 57.50 -38.56
N VAL A 20 -4.45 56.86 -39.01
CA VAL A 20 -5.28 56.01 -38.14
C VAL A 20 -4.54 54.72 -37.78
N PHE A 21 -3.83 54.13 -38.75
CA PHE A 21 -3.01 52.93 -38.51
C PHE A 21 -1.83 53.22 -37.58
N ASP A 22 -1.17 54.37 -37.74
CA ASP A 22 -0.09 54.81 -36.86
C ASP A 22 -0.58 55.11 -35.44
N LEU A 23 -1.77 55.72 -35.29
CA LEU A 23 -2.41 55.94 -33.99
C LEU A 23 -2.78 54.61 -33.29
N LEU A 24 -3.31 53.64 -34.05
CA LEU A 24 -3.62 52.31 -33.53
C LEU A 24 -2.37 51.54 -33.12
N LEU A 25 -1.28 51.64 -33.89
CA LEU A 25 0.00 51.05 -33.55
C LEU A 25 0.63 51.70 -32.32
N GLU A 26 0.53 53.01 -32.17
CA GLU A 26 1.05 53.73 -31.01
C GLU A 26 0.23 53.44 -29.75
N ALA A 27 -1.11 53.40 -29.87
CA ALA A 27 -1.99 52.97 -28.80
C ALA A 27 -1.74 51.50 -28.40
N TRP A 28 -1.54 50.61 -29.38
CA TRP A 28 -1.17 49.22 -29.16
C TRP A 28 0.20 49.10 -28.50
N ARG A 29 1.17 49.94 -28.89
CA ARG A 29 2.51 50.00 -28.29
C ARG A 29 2.44 50.47 -26.84
N GLN A 30 1.64 51.49 -26.54
CA GLN A 30 1.41 51.97 -25.19
C GLN A 30 0.77 50.89 -24.31
N VAL A 31 -0.33 50.27 -24.75
CA VAL A 31 -0.98 49.18 -24.01
C VAL A 31 -0.05 47.99 -23.81
N ARG A 32 0.76 47.65 -24.83
CA ARG A 32 1.73 46.56 -24.74
C ARG A 32 2.81 46.85 -23.69
N VAL A 33 3.36 48.05 -23.67
CA VAL A 33 4.48 48.41 -22.78
C VAL A 33 4.01 48.66 -21.36
N GLU A 34 2.85 49.30 -21.16
CA GLU A 34 2.36 49.67 -19.82
C GLU A 34 1.60 48.54 -19.12
N LEU A 35 0.98 47.62 -19.86
CA LEU A 35 0.15 46.57 -19.26
C LEU A 35 0.67 45.15 -19.54
N LEU A 36 0.90 44.80 -20.81
CA LEU A 36 1.29 43.43 -21.17
C LEU A 36 2.70 43.07 -20.68
N VAL A 37 3.68 43.97 -20.84
CA VAL A 37 5.07 43.73 -20.41
C VAL A 37 5.19 43.55 -18.89
N PRO A 38 4.65 44.41 -18.01
CA PRO A 38 4.75 44.20 -16.57
C PRO A 38 3.96 42.97 -16.11
N LEU A 39 2.81 42.68 -16.71
CA LEU A 39 2.02 41.48 -16.40
C LEU A 39 2.77 40.19 -16.78
N LEU A 40 3.41 40.18 -17.97
CA LEU A 40 4.24 39.04 -18.40
C LEU A 40 5.47 38.89 -17.51
N ASN A 41 6.15 39.98 -17.15
CA ASN A 41 7.30 39.95 -16.25
C ASN A 41 6.91 39.44 -14.85
N ALA A 42 5.75 39.84 -14.33
CA ALA A 42 5.22 39.34 -13.07
C ALA A 42 4.90 37.83 -13.14
N ALA A 43 4.31 37.37 -14.25
CA ALA A 43 4.03 35.95 -14.48
C ALA A 43 5.34 35.12 -14.56
N VAL A 44 6.35 35.61 -15.29
CA VAL A 44 7.67 34.95 -15.36
C VAL A 44 8.33 34.91 -13.98
N ALA A 45 8.30 36.01 -13.22
CA ALA A 45 8.83 36.05 -11.87
C ALA A 45 8.14 35.04 -10.95
N LEU A 46 6.80 34.93 -11.02
CA LEU A 46 6.04 33.94 -10.26
C LEU A 46 6.43 32.51 -10.64
N CYS A 47 6.58 32.20 -11.93
CA CYS A 47 7.04 30.89 -12.40
C CYS A 47 8.46 30.55 -11.89
N VAL A 48 9.37 31.52 -11.88
CA VAL A 48 10.72 31.34 -11.35
C VAL A 48 10.68 31.09 -9.84
N VAL A 49 9.91 31.87 -9.08
CA VAL A 49 9.74 31.68 -7.64
C VAL A 49 9.19 30.29 -7.32
N MET A 50 8.14 29.86 -8.02
CA MET A 50 7.55 28.53 -7.84
C MET A 50 8.56 27.41 -8.17
N SER A 51 9.34 27.59 -9.23
CA SER A 51 10.38 26.63 -9.62
C SER A 51 11.50 26.52 -8.58
N VAL A 52 11.91 27.63 -7.97
CA VAL A 52 12.91 27.65 -6.89
C VAL A 52 12.36 26.97 -5.64
N ILE A 53 11.11 27.21 -5.26
CA ILE A 53 10.47 26.56 -4.10
C ILE A 53 10.39 25.04 -4.30
N LEU A 54 9.93 24.58 -5.47
CA LEU A 54 9.87 23.15 -5.79
C LEU A 54 11.26 22.50 -5.80
N LEU A 55 12.26 23.19 -6.35
CA LEU A 55 13.64 22.71 -6.33
C LEU A 55 14.17 22.58 -4.90
N ALA A 56 13.91 23.58 -4.05
CA ALA A 56 14.31 23.56 -2.65
C ALA A 56 13.66 22.40 -1.89
N GLU A 57 12.37 22.13 -2.12
CA GLU A 57 11.67 20.98 -1.54
C GLU A 57 12.31 19.65 -1.97
N LYS A 58 12.64 19.50 -3.25
CA LYS A 58 13.29 18.27 -3.75
C LYS A 58 14.72 18.10 -3.21
N VAL A 59 15.47 19.19 -3.08
CA VAL A 59 16.81 19.15 -2.45
C VAL A 59 16.68 18.76 -0.98
N PHE A 60 15.72 19.34 -0.25
CA PHE A 60 15.49 19.01 1.16
C PHE A 60 15.12 17.53 1.35
N LEU A 61 14.16 17.02 0.57
CA LEU A 61 13.79 15.60 0.59
C LEU A 61 14.96 14.68 0.17
N GLY A 62 15.78 15.11 -0.80
CA GLY A 62 16.98 14.41 -1.22
C GLY A 62 18.03 14.32 -0.10
N VAL A 63 18.28 15.41 0.62
CA VAL A 63 19.19 15.45 1.77
C VAL A 63 18.69 14.55 2.90
N ILE A 64 17.40 14.60 3.23
CA ILE A 64 16.81 13.70 4.24
C ILE A 64 16.95 12.25 3.80
N SER A 65 16.61 11.93 2.55
CA SER A 65 16.73 10.56 2.02
C SER A 65 18.17 10.06 2.07
N ALA A 66 19.15 10.89 1.71
CA ALA A 66 20.57 10.56 1.79
C ALA A 66 21.01 10.35 3.25
N ALA A 67 20.62 11.24 4.17
CA ALA A 67 20.92 11.12 5.59
C ALA A 67 20.32 9.84 6.18
N VAL A 68 19.04 9.55 5.90
CA VAL A 68 18.36 8.32 6.32
C VAL A 68 19.05 7.10 5.73
N ASN A 69 19.46 7.11 4.46
CA ASN A 69 20.16 5.98 3.85
C ASN A 69 21.54 5.73 4.47
N VAL A 70 22.30 6.78 4.78
CA VAL A 70 23.59 6.69 5.48
C VAL A 70 23.40 6.16 6.91
N LEU A 71 22.39 6.63 7.63
CA LEU A 71 22.05 6.14 8.97
C LEU A 71 21.53 4.68 8.92
N ARG A 72 20.71 4.34 7.93
CA ARG A 72 20.20 2.97 7.72
C ARG A 72 21.32 1.98 7.42
N ARG A 73 22.36 2.39 6.66
CA ARG A 73 23.57 1.57 6.44
C ARG A 73 24.28 1.22 7.76
N ARG A 74 24.25 2.11 8.76
CA ARG A 74 24.81 1.82 10.08
C ARG A 74 23.92 0.92 10.94
N SER A 75 22.61 0.94 10.72
CA SER A 75 21.63 0.17 11.49
C SER A 75 21.39 -1.26 10.97
N GLY A 76 22.10 -1.68 9.91
CA GLY A 76 21.97 -3.01 9.30
C GLY A 76 22.62 -4.14 10.10
N ARG A 77 22.37 -4.24 11.40
CA ARG A 77 22.58 -5.51 12.11
C ARG A 77 21.35 -6.36 11.81
N PRO A 78 21.42 -7.40 10.95
CA PRO A 78 20.33 -8.36 10.90
C PRO A 78 20.13 -8.86 12.32
N TYR A 79 18.90 -8.78 12.84
CA TYR A 79 18.56 -9.44 14.09
C TYR A 79 18.79 -10.93 13.85
N LYS A 80 19.97 -11.40 14.24
CA LYS A 80 20.35 -12.81 14.17
C LYS A 80 19.64 -13.46 15.35
N CYS A 81 18.41 -13.88 15.11
CA CYS A 81 17.65 -14.64 16.08
C CYS A 81 17.80 -16.11 15.73
N ASP A 82 18.43 -16.83 16.64
CA ASP A 82 18.44 -18.28 16.57
C ASP A 82 17.00 -18.78 16.73
N PRO A 83 16.61 -19.87 16.07
CA PRO A 83 15.29 -20.44 16.20
C PRO A 83 14.99 -20.81 17.66
N ILE A 84 13.70 -20.91 18.01
CA ILE A 84 13.30 -21.54 19.27
C ILE A 84 13.80 -22.98 19.20
N VAL A 85 14.72 -23.32 20.09
CA VAL A 85 15.25 -24.68 20.20
C VAL A 85 14.14 -25.55 20.78
N GLN A 86 13.79 -26.63 20.09
CA GLN A 86 13.00 -27.69 20.69
C GLN A 86 13.87 -28.34 21.76
N ASP A 87 13.61 -28.05 23.03
CA ASP A 87 14.15 -28.84 24.12
C ASP A 87 13.36 -30.16 24.18
N ASP A 88 14.08 -31.29 24.11
CA ASP A 88 13.50 -32.65 24.13
C ASP A 88 12.61 -32.91 25.37
N GLU A 89 12.84 -32.16 26.46
CA GLU A 89 12.08 -32.21 27.71
C GLU A 89 10.72 -31.47 27.63
N THR A 90 10.63 -30.39 26.84
CA THR A 90 9.44 -29.52 26.78
C THR A 90 8.62 -29.73 25.49
N GLY A 91 9.23 -30.30 24.44
CA GLY A 91 8.54 -30.64 23.18
C GLY A 91 7.81 -29.44 22.56
N SER A 92 6.56 -29.66 22.12
CA SER A 92 5.70 -28.59 21.55
C SER A 92 5.31 -27.51 22.56
N ALA A 93 5.46 -27.73 23.87
CA ALA A 93 5.03 -26.77 24.88
C ALA A 93 5.93 -25.52 24.98
N ALA A 94 7.12 -25.57 24.40
CA ALA A 94 8.01 -24.41 24.27
C ALA A 94 7.51 -23.40 23.23
N PHE A 95 6.59 -23.81 22.35
CA PHE A 95 6.04 -22.98 21.29
C PHE A 95 4.78 -22.24 21.80
N PRO A 96 4.73 -20.91 21.69
CA PRO A 96 3.54 -20.16 22.06
C PRO A 96 2.37 -20.48 21.13
N MET A 97 1.15 -20.28 21.63
CA MET A 97 -0.05 -20.44 20.82
C MET A 97 -0.15 -19.31 19.79
N VAL A 98 -0.23 -19.66 18.50
CA VAL A 98 -0.32 -18.69 17.39
C VAL A 98 -1.66 -18.84 16.67
N LEU A 99 -2.38 -17.72 16.54
CA LEU A 99 -3.53 -17.59 15.67
C LEU A 99 -3.09 -17.02 14.31
N VAL A 100 -3.50 -17.64 13.21
CA VAL A 100 -3.35 -17.09 11.86
C VAL A 100 -4.71 -16.66 11.37
N GLN A 101 -4.92 -15.36 11.11
CA GLN A 101 -6.19 -14.82 10.61
C GLN A 101 -6.06 -14.44 9.13
N ILE A 102 -7.04 -14.88 8.32
CA ILE A 102 -7.13 -14.52 6.90
C ILE A 102 -8.53 -13.96 6.63
N PRO A 103 -8.70 -12.62 6.52
CA PRO A 103 -9.96 -12.04 6.09
C PRO A 103 -10.11 -12.15 4.57
N MET A 104 -11.23 -12.72 4.12
CA MET A 104 -11.54 -12.93 2.71
C MET A 104 -12.82 -12.17 2.31
N TYR A 105 -12.86 -11.68 1.07
CA TYR A 105 -14.04 -11.03 0.51
C TYR A 105 -14.11 -11.22 -1.01
N ASN A 106 -15.00 -12.10 -1.48
CA ASN A 106 -15.22 -12.41 -2.90
C ASN A 106 -13.95 -12.86 -3.66
N GLU A 107 -13.07 -13.62 -3.00
CA GLU A 107 -11.76 -14.06 -3.51
C GLU A 107 -11.85 -15.46 -4.15
N LYS A 108 -12.42 -15.57 -5.36
CA LYS A 108 -12.66 -16.89 -6.00
C LYS A 108 -11.40 -17.60 -6.49
N GLU A 109 -10.35 -16.87 -6.85
CA GLU A 109 -9.19 -17.48 -7.51
C GLU A 109 -8.06 -17.79 -6.54
N VAL A 110 -7.90 -17.00 -5.47
CA VAL A 110 -6.72 -17.08 -4.59
C VAL A 110 -6.97 -17.81 -3.27
N TYR A 111 -8.24 -18.08 -2.90
CA TYR A 111 -8.58 -18.66 -1.58
C TYR A 111 -7.83 -19.96 -1.29
N HIS A 112 -7.74 -20.85 -2.28
CA HIS A 112 -7.10 -22.16 -2.11
C HIS A 112 -5.59 -22.04 -1.90
N LEU A 113 -4.95 -21.06 -2.55
CA LEU A 113 -3.52 -20.80 -2.41
C LEU A 113 -3.18 -20.22 -1.04
N SER A 114 -3.95 -19.23 -0.57
CA SER A 114 -3.70 -18.59 0.73
C SER A 114 -4.03 -19.50 1.91
N ILE A 115 -5.16 -20.21 1.88
CA ILE A 115 -5.50 -21.22 2.91
C ILE A 115 -4.43 -22.31 2.92
N GLY A 116 -4.08 -22.84 1.74
CA GLY A 116 -3.05 -23.87 1.63
C GLY A 116 -1.69 -23.40 2.16
N ALA A 117 -1.28 -22.17 1.87
CA ALA A 117 -0.02 -21.61 2.35
C ALA A 117 -0.02 -21.42 3.87
N ALA A 118 -1.12 -20.94 4.45
CA ALA A 118 -1.26 -20.79 5.90
C ALA A 118 -1.29 -22.14 6.64
N CYS A 119 -1.97 -23.15 6.08
CA CYS A 119 -1.98 -24.50 6.65
C CYS A 119 -0.62 -25.21 6.56
N ARG A 120 0.26 -24.80 5.65
CA ARG A 120 1.62 -25.34 5.46
C ARG A 120 2.71 -24.60 6.27
N LEU A 121 2.32 -23.68 7.15
CA LEU A 121 3.27 -23.01 8.03
C LEU A 121 3.94 -24.02 8.96
N THR A 122 5.26 -23.91 9.10
CA THR A 122 6.05 -24.78 9.99
C THR A 122 5.83 -24.33 11.43
N TRP A 123 4.85 -24.96 12.09
CA TRP A 123 4.54 -24.77 13.51
C TRP A 123 3.90 -26.05 14.06
N PRO A 124 4.02 -26.36 15.36
CA PRO A 124 3.31 -27.49 15.95
C PRO A 124 1.79 -27.36 15.73
N ALA A 125 1.15 -28.42 15.21
CA ALA A 125 -0.27 -28.40 14.84
C ALA A 125 -1.20 -28.17 16.05
N ASP A 126 -0.78 -28.59 17.25
CA ASP A 126 -1.47 -28.33 18.51
C ASP A 126 -1.38 -26.87 18.98
N ARG A 127 -0.41 -26.11 18.45
CA ARG A 127 -0.12 -24.72 18.80
C ARG A 127 -0.47 -23.71 17.72
N LEU A 128 -0.94 -24.17 16.56
CA LEU A 128 -1.38 -23.35 15.44
C LEU A 128 -2.90 -23.40 15.32
N THR A 129 -3.55 -22.25 15.27
CA THR A 129 -4.96 -22.15 14.88
C THR A 129 -5.07 -21.27 13.65
N VAL A 130 -5.63 -21.77 12.56
CA VAL A 130 -5.90 -20.98 11.36
C VAL A 130 -7.37 -20.56 11.38
N GLN A 131 -7.65 -19.27 11.26
CA GLN A 131 -8.99 -18.71 11.26
C GLN A 131 -9.23 -17.97 9.94
N ILE A 132 -10.17 -18.50 9.16
CA ILE A 132 -10.63 -17.91 7.91
C ILE A 132 -11.88 -17.10 8.21
N LEU A 133 -11.83 -15.81 7.93
CA LEU A 133 -12.89 -14.86 8.20
C LEU A 133 -13.52 -14.43 6.87
N ASP A 134 -14.62 -15.08 6.48
CA ASP A 134 -15.23 -14.85 5.17
C ASP A 134 -16.40 -13.86 5.25
N ASP A 135 -16.23 -12.72 4.57
CA ASP A 135 -17.21 -11.64 4.42
C ASP A 135 -17.89 -11.63 3.04
N SER A 136 -17.66 -12.67 2.23
CA SER A 136 -18.17 -12.76 0.85
C SER A 136 -19.70 -12.64 0.81
N THR A 137 -20.20 -12.04 -0.27
CA THR A 137 -21.65 -11.93 -0.51
C THR A 137 -22.18 -13.11 -1.30
N ASP A 138 -21.34 -13.71 -2.13
CA ASP A 138 -21.68 -14.84 -2.98
C ASP A 138 -21.64 -16.16 -2.18
N ASP A 139 -22.74 -16.90 -2.21
CA ASP A 139 -22.86 -18.16 -1.49
C ASP A 139 -22.08 -19.29 -2.17
N GLU A 140 -21.81 -19.22 -3.48
CA GLU A 140 -20.94 -20.18 -4.18
C GLU A 140 -19.51 -20.09 -3.63
N ILE A 141 -19.01 -18.85 -3.46
CA ILE A 141 -17.66 -18.60 -2.93
C ILE A 141 -17.54 -19.09 -1.49
N LYS A 142 -18.53 -18.81 -0.64
CA LYS A 142 -18.55 -19.28 0.75
C LYS A 142 -18.47 -20.80 0.85
N GLU A 143 -19.21 -21.50 -0.01
CA GLU A 143 -19.22 -22.97 0.00
C GLU A 143 -17.88 -23.53 -0.48
N LEU A 144 -17.25 -22.90 -1.48
CA LEU A 144 -15.90 -23.27 -1.92
C LEU A 144 -14.87 -23.11 -0.79
N VAL A 145 -14.85 -21.95 -0.12
CA VAL A 145 -13.94 -21.67 1.00
C VAL A 145 -14.18 -22.63 2.16
N ARG A 146 -15.44 -22.87 2.52
CA ARG A 146 -15.82 -23.85 3.55
C ARG A 146 -15.34 -25.25 3.20
N SER A 147 -15.56 -25.70 1.97
CA SER A 147 -15.15 -27.04 1.53
C SER A 147 -13.63 -27.24 1.57
N GLU A 148 -12.85 -26.19 1.29
CA GLU A 148 -11.40 -26.21 1.42
C GLU A 148 -10.99 -26.28 2.89
N CYS A 149 -11.62 -25.49 3.76
CA CYS A 149 -11.39 -25.56 5.20
C CYS A 149 -11.68 -26.95 5.77
N ASP A 150 -12.80 -27.57 5.36
CA ASP A 150 -13.19 -28.91 5.79
C ASP A 150 -12.19 -29.99 5.32
N ARG A 151 -11.56 -29.79 4.15
CA ARG A 151 -10.49 -30.67 3.67
C ARG A 151 -9.28 -30.61 4.59
N TRP A 152 -8.78 -29.42 4.88
CA TRP A 152 -7.63 -29.25 5.79
C TRP A 152 -7.94 -29.68 7.22
N ALA A 153 -9.18 -29.50 7.68
CA ALA A 153 -9.62 -30.00 8.98
C ALA A 153 -9.55 -31.54 9.06
N LYS A 154 -9.91 -32.25 7.97
CA LYS A 154 -9.77 -33.72 7.89
C LYS A 154 -8.32 -34.17 7.86
N ASP A 155 -7.43 -33.36 7.30
CA ASP A 155 -5.98 -33.61 7.28
C ASP A 155 -5.32 -33.32 8.65
N GLY A 156 -6.09 -32.93 9.66
CA GLY A 156 -5.64 -32.74 11.05
C GLY A 156 -5.15 -31.32 11.37
N VAL A 157 -5.34 -30.36 10.47
CA VAL A 157 -5.02 -28.94 10.73
C VAL A 157 -6.16 -28.30 11.53
N ASN A 158 -5.83 -27.56 12.58
CA ASN A 158 -6.83 -26.81 13.36
C ASN A 158 -7.22 -25.52 12.61
N ILE A 159 -8.13 -25.67 11.66
CA ILE A 159 -8.70 -24.58 10.87
C ILE A 159 -10.15 -24.27 11.30
N ARG A 160 -10.49 -22.99 11.35
CA ARG A 160 -11.82 -22.47 11.74
C ARG A 160 -12.32 -21.54 10.66
N TYR A 161 -13.51 -21.84 10.14
CA TYR A 161 -14.22 -21.01 9.19
C TYR A 161 -15.30 -20.22 9.91
N GLU A 162 -15.21 -18.90 9.87
CA GLU A 162 -16.16 -18.00 10.54
C GLU A 162 -16.73 -17.02 9.52
N THR A 163 -18.02 -16.73 9.68
CA THR A 163 -18.74 -15.73 8.87
C THR A 163 -19.53 -14.82 9.79
N ARG A 164 -19.75 -13.58 9.36
CA ARG A 164 -20.58 -12.63 10.11
C ARG A 164 -21.77 -12.15 9.29
N LYS A 165 -22.81 -11.70 9.99
CA LYS A 165 -24.05 -11.19 9.38
C LYS A 165 -23.99 -9.70 9.05
N ASP A 166 -23.22 -8.92 9.81
CA ASP A 166 -23.09 -7.48 9.65
C ASP A 166 -21.67 -7.11 9.26
N ARG A 167 -21.53 -6.33 8.18
CA ARG A 167 -20.25 -5.87 7.62
C ARG A 167 -19.76 -4.56 8.24
N ALA A 168 -20.29 -4.15 9.39
CA ALA A 168 -19.81 -2.98 10.11
C ALA A 168 -18.28 -3.03 10.30
N GLY A 169 -17.60 -1.95 9.89
CA GLY A 169 -16.15 -1.82 10.02
C GLY A 169 -15.30 -2.56 8.97
N TYR A 170 -15.89 -3.13 7.91
CA TYR A 170 -15.17 -3.81 6.83
C TYR A 170 -14.11 -4.79 7.36
N LYS A 171 -12.88 -4.75 6.82
CA LYS A 171 -11.78 -5.64 7.20
C LYS A 171 -11.41 -5.55 8.68
N ALA A 172 -11.33 -4.35 9.24
CA ALA A 172 -11.01 -4.15 10.65
C ALA A 172 -12.10 -4.68 11.58
N GLY A 173 -13.37 -4.52 11.18
CA GLY A 173 -14.51 -5.10 11.88
C GLY A 173 -14.51 -6.63 11.86
N ASN A 174 -14.15 -7.22 10.71
CA ASN A 174 -14.08 -8.68 10.56
C ASN A 174 -13.00 -9.28 11.46
N LEU A 175 -11.78 -8.71 11.44
CA LEU A 175 -10.69 -9.10 12.32
C LEU A 175 -11.07 -8.96 13.81
N LYS A 176 -11.71 -7.85 14.18
CA LYS A 176 -12.16 -7.62 15.56
C LYS A 176 -13.18 -8.66 16.01
N GLU A 177 -14.12 -9.04 15.15
CA GLU A 177 -15.10 -10.08 15.48
C GLU A 177 -14.44 -11.45 15.60
N GLY A 178 -13.51 -11.78 14.69
CA GLY A 178 -12.68 -12.99 14.76
C GLY A 178 -11.94 -13.14 16.09
N MET A 179 -11.49 -12.03 16.69
CA MET A 179 -10.82 -12.02 18.00
C MET A 179 -11.75 -12.31 19.19
N ARG A 180 -13.08 -12.28 19.03
CA ARG A 180 -14.05 -12.50 20.12
C ARG A 180 -14.31 -13.97 20.41
N HIS A 181 -13.95 -14.85 19.47
CA HIS A 181 -14.17 -16.29 19.60
C HIS A 181 -13.35 -16.87 20.77
N GLY A 182 -13.96 -17.78 21.54
CA GLY A 182 -13.36 -18.31 22.77
C GLY A 182 -12.00 -19.00 22.55
N TYR A 183 -11.83 -19.70 21.43
CA TYR A 183 -10.57 -20.38 21.08
C TYR A 183 -9.41 -19.42 20.79
N VAL A 184 -9.70 -18.16 20.42
CA VAL A 184 -8.68 -17.13 20.18
C VAL A 184 -8.13 -16.60 21.50
N GLN A 185 -8.87 -16.70 22.60
CA GLN A 185 -8.45 -16.12 23.88
C GLN A 185 -7.16 -16.76 24.43
N GLY A 186 -6.92 -18.03 24.11
CA GLY A 186 -5.70 -18.76 24.48
C GLY A 186 -4.50 -18.55 23.55
N CYS A 187 -4.66 -17.80 22.46
CA CYS A 187 -3.55 -17.46 21.56
C CYS A 187 -2.75 -16.29 22.11
N GLU A 188 -1.43 -16.44 22.21
CA GLU A 188 -0.50 -15.42 22.70
C GLU A 188 -0.13 -14.42 21.61
N PHE A 189 -0.06 -14.93 20.38
CA PHE A 189 0.32 -14.18 19.20
C PHE A 189 -0.72 -14.37 18.09
N VAL A 190 -0.94 -13.31 17.33
CA VAL A 190 -1.82 -13.31 16.16
C VAL A 190 -0.99 -12.93 14.95
N ALA A 191 -1.11 -13.69 13.86
CA ALA A 191 -0.54 -13.37 12.57
C ALA A 191 -1.70 -13.12 11.59
N MET A 192 -1.73 -11.94 10.96
CA MET A 192 -2.78 -11.57 10.01
C MET A 192 -2.21 -11.58 8.60
N PHE A 193 -2.85 -12.28 7.67
CA PHE A 193 -2.52 -12.29 6.24
C PHE A 193 -3.72 -11.87 5.40
N ASP A 194 -3.51 -11.19 4.29
CA ASP A 194 -4.56 -10.92 3.31
C ASP A 194 -4.83 -12.18 2.46
N ALA A 195 -5.97 -12.20 1.78
CA ALA A 195 -6.43 -13.38 1.03
C ALA A 195 -5.56 -13.73 -0.19
N ASP A 196 -4.78 -12.78 -0.69
CA ASP A 196 -3.81 -12.92 -1.78
C ASP A 196 -2.41 -13.33 -1.28
N PHE A 197 -2.19 -13.34 0.04
CA PHE A 197 -0.88 -13.63 0.60
C PHE A 197 -0.63 -15.12 0.79
N GLN A 198 0.55 -15.53 0.36
CA GLN A 198 1.09 -16.87 0.55
C GLN A 198 2.36 -16.71 1.40
N PRO A 199 2.30 -16.94 2.71
CA PRO A 199 3.49 -16.91 3.54
C PRO A 199 4.37 -18.13 3.25
N ALA A 200 5.70 -17.96 3.26
CA ALA A 200 6.59 -19.12 3.17
C ALA A 200 6.51 -19.96 4.47
N PRO A 201 6.74 -21.28 4.40
CA PRO A 201 6.57 -22.19 5.55
C PRO A 201 7.38 -21.80 6.80
N ASP A 202 8.56 -21.22 6.63
CA ASP A 202 9.47 -20.80 7.71
C ASP A 202 9.08 -19.48 8.40
N PHE A 203 7.98 -18.85 7.98
CA PHE A 203 7.62 -17.52 8.42
C PHE A 203 7.45 -17.38 9.95
N LEU A 204 6.67 -18.27 10.57
CA LEU A 204 6.42 -18.22 12.01
C LEU A 204 7.70 -18.50 12.80
N VAL A 205 8.49 -19.47 12.34
CA VAL A 205 9.80 -19.82 12.94
C VAL A 205 10.77 -18.64 12.92
N ARG A 206 10.68 -17.74 11.93
CA ARG A 206 11.54 -16.56 11.84
C ARG A 206 11.01 -15.34 12.59
N THR A 207 9.70 -15.22 12.75
CA THR A 207 9.07 -14.01 13.30
C THR A 207 8.71 -14.12 14.76
N VAL A 208 8.13 -15.25 15.19
CA VAL A 208 7.69 -15.45 16.58
C VAL A 208 8.85 -15.37 17.59
N PRO A 209 10.06 -15.92 17.34
CA PRO A 209 11.16 -15.83 18.30
C PRO A 209 11.61 -14.38 18.60
N LEU A 210 11.43 -13.45 17.65
CA LEU A 210 11.75 -12.04 17.85
C LEU A 210 10.87 -11.42 18.94
N LEU A 211 9.59 -11.79 18.96
CA LEU A 211 8.61 -11.30 19.92
C LEU A 211 8.78 -11.96 21.29
N VAL A 212 9.00 -13.28 21.30
CA VAL A 212 9.22 -14.04 22.54
C VAL A 212 10.47 -13.55 23.28
N ARG A 213 11.57 -13.28 22.56
CA ARG A 213 12.84 -12.82 23.16
C ARG A 213 12.79 -11.38 23.67
N ASN A 214 11.93 -10.53 23.14
CA ASN A 214 11.88 -9.11 23.49
C ASN A 214 10.46 -8.67 23.89
N PRO A 215 10.15 -8.66 25.19
CA PRO A 215 8.84 -8.25 25.71
C PRO A 215 8.45 -6.80 25.37
N ARG A 216 9.39 -5.96 24.91
CA ARG A 216 9.10 -4.58 24.48
C ARG A 216 8.64 -4.50 23.02
N LEU A 217 8.75 -5.58 22.25
CA LEU A 217 8.28 -5.63 20.87
C LEU A 217 6.82 -6.02 20.83
N ALA A 218 5.98 -5.09 20.37
CA ALA A 218 4.56 -5.36 20.17
C ALA A 218 4.25 -5.94 18.79
N LEU A 219 5.09 -5.63 17.78
CA LEU A 219 4.82 -5.86 16.36
C LEU A 219 6.10 -6.24 15.61
N VAL A 220 6.00 -7.26 14.75
CA VAL A 220 7.00 -7.61 13.75
C VAL A 220 6.37 -7.49 12.38
N GLN A 221 6.80 -6.50 11.60
CA GLN A 221 6.41 -6.34 10.21
C GLN A 221 7.48 -6.92 9.30
N ALA A 222 7.07 -7.78 8.38
CA ALA A 222 7.96 -8.31 7.35
C ALA A 222 7.79 -7.53 6.02
N ARG A 223 8.70 -7.78 5.09
CA ARG A 223 8.77 -7.05 3.83
C ARG A 223 7.72 -7.57 2.85
N TRP A 224 7.16 -6.65 2.07
CA TRP A 224 6.31 -6.96 0.92
C TRP A 224 7.20 -7.20 -0.30
N GLU A 225 7.05 -8.38 -0.91
CA GLU A 225 7.72 -8.75 -2.14
C GLU A 225 6.67 -9.27 -3.13
N PHE A 226 6.57 -8.61 -4.28
CA PHE A 226 5.68 -9.05 -5.36
C PHE A 226 6.43 -10.08 -6.22
N GLY A 227 5.96 -11.32 -6.22
CA GLY A 227 6.42 -12.33 -7.16
C GLY A 227 5.63 -12.22 -8.46
N GLU A 228 6.29 -12.00 -9.58
CA GLU A 228 5.71 -12.35 -10.89
C GLU A 228 5.92 -13.85 -11.11
N SER A 229 4.81 -14.57 -11.32
CA SER A 229 4.72 -16.01 -11.65
C SER A 229 4.59 -17.02 -10.50
N CYS A 230 3.81 -18.05 -10.81
CA CYS A 230 3.08 -19.03 -10.01
C CYS A 230 3.88 -19.89 -9.01
N ASP A 231 5.19 -19.70 -8.84
CA ASP A 231 6.03 -20.64 -8.09
C ASP A 231 6.66 -20.08 -6.81
N LYS A 232 6.62 -18.75 -6.58
CA LYS A 232 7.18 -18.12 -5.37
C LYS A 232 6.40 -16.87 -5.00
N VAL A 233 5.21 -17.05 -4.44
CA VAL A 233 4.55 -15.97 -3.71
C VAL A 233 5.00 -16.10 -2.26
N THR A 234 5.78 -15.13 -1.78
CA THR A 234 6.13 -15.00 -0.36
C THR A 234 5.80 -13.58 0.04
N LEU A 235 4.58 -13.41 0.53
CA LEU A 235 4.05 -12.11 0.92
C LEU A 235 3.93 -12.05 2.44
N TYR A 236 4.51 -11.01 3.05
CA TYR A 236 4.42 -10.79 4.48
C TYR A 236 4.07 -9.32 4.80
N SER A 237 2.79 -8.99 4.98
CA SER A 237 2.45 -8.20 6.17
C SER A 237 1.95 -9.19 7.19
N VAL A 238 2.55 -9.17 8.37
CA VAL A 238 1.94 -9.79 9.53
C VAL A 238 1.96 -8.75 10.61
N PHE A 239 0.78 -8.47 11.15
CA PHE A 239 0.69 -7.75 12.39
C PHE A 239 0.66 -8.75 13.52
N PHE A 240 1.81 -8.96 14.16
CA PHE A 240 1.81 -9.54 15.49
C PHE A 240 1.25 -8.51 16.47
N PHE A 241 0.23 -8.90 17.20
CA PHE A 241 -0.17 -8.23 18.43
C PHE A 241 0.24 -9.12 19.59
N SER A 242 1.18 -8.65 20.41
CA SER A 242 1.18 -9.07 21.81
C SER A 242 -0.12 -8.54 22.44
N LYS A 243 -0.91 -9.42 23.05
CA LYS A 243 -2.10 -8.99 23.81
C LYS A 243 -1.66 -7.94 24.84
N TRP A 244 -2.09 -6.71 24.65
CA TRP A 244 -2.12 -5.72 25.72
C TRP A 244 -3.18 -6.19 26.71
N THR A 245 -2.75 -6.73 27.85
CA THR A 245 -3.58 -6.78 29.06
C THR A 245 -3.84 -5.37 29.56
#